data_AF-A0A914EQC9-F1
#
_entry.id   AF-A0A914EQC9-F1
#
_cell.length_a   1.000
_cell.length_b   1.000
_cell.length_c   1.000
_cell.angle_alpha   90.00
_cell.angle_beta   90.00
_cell.angle_gamma   90.00
#
_symmetry.space_group_name_H-M   'P 1'
#
loop_
_entity.id
_entity.type
_entity.pdbx_description
1 polymer ?
#
loop_
_entity_poly.entity_id
_entity_poly.type
_entity_poly.pdbx_seq_one_letter_code
_entity_poly.pdbx_strand_id
1 'polypeptide(L)'
;MLRRLESAFELEQALNETMDLPELRQIHCSIQTMLLNRFPASPSSLFVHENPSGYKLWVILRVNIYTVAKLKYMPYSIIRKEGEPNPVAFELMDPSGFLNHHYTQLEHRRKGLGAAVELDLAQNSLR
;
A
#
# COMPACT_ATOMS: atom_id res chain seq x y z
N MET A 1 -15.33 -17.42 -3.07
CA MET A 1 -15.54 -16.44 -1.98
C MET A 1 -14.21 -16.16 -1.30
N LEU A 2 -13.87 -14.90 -1.03
CA LEU A 2 -12.68 -14.53 -0.25
C LEU A 2 -12.94 -14.79 1.23
N ARG A 3 -12.10 -15.62 1.86
CA ARG A 3 -12.13 -15.93 3.29
C ARG A 3 -11.01 -15.18 3.99
N ARG A 4 -11.35 -14.42 5.03
CA ARG A 4 -10.36 -13.74 5.88
C ARG A 4 -9.79 -14.72 6.90
N LEU A 5 -8.48 -14.63 7.18
CA LEU A 5 -7.83 -15.36 8.25
C LEU A 5 -7.70 -14.46 9.48
N GLU A 6 -8.27 -14.87 10.60
CA GLU A 6 -8.41 -14.02 11.80
C GLU A 6 -7.69 -14.61 13.01
N SER A 7 -7.56 -15.94 13.08
CA SER A 7 -6.90 -16.61 14.21
C SER A 7 -5.43 -16.93 13.95
N ALA A 8 -4.64 -17.01 15.02
CA ALA A 8 -3.24 -17.45 14.94
C ALA A 8 -3.13 -18.86 14.32
N PHE A 9 -4.05 -19.77 14.67
CA PHE A 9 -4.12 -21.11 14.11
C PHE A 9 -4.28 -21.11 12.58
N GLU A 10 -5.20 -20.29 12.05
CA GLU A 10 -5.39 -20.17 10.60
C GLU A 10 -4.17 -19.58 9.88
N LEU A 11 -3.49 -18.62 10.52
CA LEU A 11 -2.27 -18.02 10.00
C LEU A 11 -1.11 -19.04 9.98
N GLU A 12 -0.94 -19.84 11.03
CA GLU A 12 0.04 -20.93 11.06
C GLU A 12 -0.25 -21.99 9.98
N GLN A 13 -1.51 -22.37 9.80
CA GLN A 13 -1.91 -23.29 8.74
C GLN A 13 -1.58 -22.72 7.36
N ALA A 14 -1.90 -21.44 7.13
CA ALA A 14 -1.57 -20.75 5.89
C ALA A 14 -0.06 -20.67 5.65
N LEU A 15 0.73 -20.42 6.70
CA LEU A 15 2.20 -20.41 6.58
C LEU A 15 2.72 -21.77 6.14
N ASN A 16 2.26 -22.85 6.77
CA ASN A 16 2.66 -24.21 6.42
C ASN A 16 2.25 -24.59 4.98
N GLU A 17 1.06 -24.18 4.55
CA GLU A 17 0.57 -24.43 3.19
C GLU A 17 1.37 -23.67 2.12
N THR A 18 1.87 -22.48 2.46
CA THR A 18 2.53 -21.60 1.49
C THR A 18 4.06 -21.72 1.51
N MET A 19 4.65 -22.30 2.57
CA MET A 19 6.09 -22.26 2.85
C MET A 19 6.99 -22.71 1.68
N ASP A 20 6.55 -23.71 0.91
CA ASP A 20 7.30 -24.27 -0.21
C ASP A 20 7.15 -23.47 -1.52
N LEU A 21 6.34 -22.40 -1.53
CA LEU A 21 6.05 -21.55 -2.68
C LEU A 21 6.86 -20.23 -2.59
N PRO A 22 8.05 -20.14 -3.21
CA PRO A 22 8.94 -18.98 -3.07
C PRO A 22 8.31 -17.67 -3.58
N GLU A 23 7.40 -17.74 -4.56
CA GLU A 23 6.63 -16.61 -5.07
C GLU A 23 5.73 -15.97 -4.00
N LEU A 24 5.37 -16.72 -2.95
CA LEU A 24 4.56 -16.25 -1.83
C LEU A 24 5.39 -15.70 -0.67
N ARG A 25 6.69 -15.42 -0.88
CA ARG A 25 7.57 -14.86 0.17
C ARG A 25 6.99 -13.63 0.87
N GLN A 26 6.33 -12.73 0.15
CA GLN A 26 5.66 -11.57 0.74
C GLN A 26 4.48 -11.97 1.65
N ILE A 27 3.78 -13.04 1.32
CA ILE A 27 2.76 -13.66 2.17
C ILE A 27 3.41 -14.18 3.45
N HIS A 28 4.48 -14.96 3.34
CA HIS A 28 5.17 -15.57 4.49
C HIS A 28 5.66 -14.52 5.49
N CYS A 29 6.34 -13.48 4.99
CA CYS A 29 6.82 -12.38 5.84
C CYS A 29 5.66 -11.67 6.57
N SER A 30 4.51 -11.53 5.91
CA SER A 30 3.34 -10.88 6.52
C SER A 30 2.70 -11.73 7.60
N ILE A 31 2.52 -13.03 7.33
CA ILE A 31 1.99 -13.98 8.31
C ILE A 31 2.89 -14.02 9.55
N GLN A 32 4.20 -14.14 9.37
CA GLN A 32 5.16 -14.12 10.48
C GLN A 32 5.10 -12.82 11.27
N THR A 33 4.95 -11.67 10.59
CA THR A 33 4.79 -10.38 11.26
C THR A 33 3.52 -10.34 12.11
N MET A 34 2.40 -10.86 11.58
CA MET A 34 1.11 -10.94 12.29
C MET A 34 1.19 -11.88 13.51
N LEU A 35 1.81 -13.06 13.35
CA LEU A 35 1.98 -14.04 14.43
C LEU A 35 2.90 -13.55 15.54
N LEU A 36 4.02 -12.93 15.18
CA LEU A 36 5.04 -12.50 16.15
C LEU A 36 4.73 -11.13 16.78
N ASN A 37 3.68 -10.44 16.32
CA ASN A 37 3.35 -9.07 16.71
C ASN A 37 4.57 -8.13 16.63
N ARG A 38 5.42 -8.29 15.60
CA ARG A 38 6.68 -7.55 15.43
C ARG A 38 6.49 -6.33 14.52
N PHE A 39 7.26 -5.26 14.81
CA PHE A 39 7.23 -3.93 14.15
C PHE A 39 5.93 -3.13 14.38
N PRO A 40 5.91 -1.79 14.18
CA PRO A 40 4.66 -1.03 14.10
C PRO A 40 3.94 -1.41 12.79
N ALA A 41 3.52 -2.67 12.68
CA ALA A 41 2.90 -3.19 11.48
C ALA A 41 1.47 -2.65 11.43
N SER A 42 1.26 -1.61 10.63
CA SER A 42 0.05 -1.39 9.84
C SER A 42 -0.91 -2.58 9.92
N PRO A 43 -2.11 -2.43 10.54
CA PRO A 43 -3.08 -3.51 10.64
C PRO A 43 -3.23 -4.21 9.28
N SER A 44 -2.89 -5.49 9.25
CA SER A 44 -2.84 -6.28 8.03
C SER A 44 -3.92 -7.35 8.10
N SER A 45 -4.58 -7.58 6.98
CA SER A 45 -5.62 -8.60 6.83
C SER A 45 -5.23 -9.52 5.69
N LEU A 46 -5.15 -10.81 5.98
CA LEU A 46 -4.85 -11.85 5.00
C LEU A 46 -6.17 -12.52 4.58
N PHE A 47 -6.31 -12.70 3.27
CA PHE A 47 -7.45 -13.37 2.66
C PHE A 47 -6.96 -14.49 1.75
N VAL A 48 -7.72 -15.57 1.72
CA VAL A 48 -7.54 -16.69 0.80
C VAL A 48 -8.82 -16.87 0.01
N HIS A 49 -8.69 -17.06 -1.30
CA HIS A 49 -9.80 -17.49 -2.14
C HIS A 49 -9.43 -18.79 -2.84
N GLU A 50 -10.18 -19.85 -2.54
CA GLU A 50 -10.06 -21.14 -3.21
C GLU A 50 -11.04 -21.21 -4.37
N ASN A 51 -10.52 -21.51 -5.55
CA ASN A 51 -11.29 -21.74 -6.77
C ASN A 51 -11.67 -23.23 -6.86
N PRO A 52 -12.87 -23.59 -7.35
CA PRO A 52 -13.22 -24.98 -7.70
C PRO A 52 -12.18 -25.73 -8.54
N SER A 53 -11.38 -25.03 -9.34
CA SER A 53 -10.28 -25.60 -10.13
C SER A 53 -9.00 -25.91 -9.33
N GLY A 54 -8.98 -25.70 -8.01
CA GLY A 54 -7.87 -26.02 -7.12
C GLY A 54 -6.84 -24.91 -6.91
N TYR A 55 -6.95 -23.78 -7.61
CA TYR A 55 -6.07 -22.63 -7.41
C TYR A 55 -6.45 -21.85 -6.14
N LYS A 56 -5.43 -21.42 -5.38
CA LYS A 56 -5.59 -20.52 -4.24
C LYS A 56 -5.02 -19.14 -4.57
N LEU A 57 -5.84 -18.12 -4.40
CA LEU A 57 -5.42 -16.73 -4.47
C LEU A 57 -5.19 -16.20 -3.05
N TRP A 58 -3.98 -15.73 -2.79
CA TRP A 58 -3.58 -15.11 -1.53
C TRP A 58 -3.55 -13.59 -1.68
N VAL A 59 -4.28 -12.89 -0.81
CA VAL A 59 -4.38 -11.42 -0.84
C VAL A 59 -4.06 -10.86 0.53
N ILE A 60 -3.14 -9.90 0.59
CA ILE A 60 -2.88 -9.13 1.80
C ILE A 60 -3.34 -7.70 1.58
N LEU A 61 -4.18 -7.23 2.49
CA LEU A 61 -4.50 -5.82 2.64
C LEU A 61 -3.76 -5.28 3.84
N ARG A 62 -2.84 -4.33 3.62
CA ARG A 62 -2.16 -3.61 4.71
C ARG A 62 -2.72 -2.21 4.80
N VAL A 63 -3.25 -1.84 5.96
CA VAL A 63 -3.64 -0.45 6.24
C VAL A 63 -2.37 0.35 6.42
N ASN A 64 -1.97 1.12 5.42
CA ASN A 64 -0.73 1.88 5.47
C ASN A 64 -0.81 3.04 6.47
N ILE A 65 -0.54 2.76 7.76
CA ILE A 65 -0.45 3.81 8.80
C ILE A 65 0.70 4.76 8.51
N TYR A 66 1.70 4.31 7.74
CA TYR A 66 2.80 5.16 7.30
C TYR A 66 2.36 6.17 6.25
N THR A 67 1.25 6.00 5.51
CA THR A 67 0.74 7.06 4.63
C THR A 67 0.30 8.27 5.44
N VAL A 68 -0.35 8.05 6.59
CA VAL A 68 -0.73 9.14 7.51
C VAL A 68 0.52 9.82 8.08
N ALA A 69 1.52 9.03 8.50
CA ALA A 69 2.78 9.58 8.99
C ALA A 69 3.54 10.35 7.89
N LYS A 70 3.55 9.85 6.65
CA LYS A 70 4.14 10.53 5.49
C LYS A 70 3.44 11.85 5.22
N LEU A 71 2.10 11.87 5.18
CA LEU A 71 1.34 13.12 5.01
C LEU A 71 1.59 14.13 6.15
N LYS A 72 1.89 13.65 7.35
CA LYS A 72 2.14 14.51 8.52
C LYS A 72 3.57 15.06 8.57
N TYR A 73 4.56 14.28 8.16
CA TYR A 73 5.98 14.56 8.43
C TYR A 73 6.86 14.68 7.19
N MET A 74 6.39 14.23 6.02
CA MET A 74 7.15 14.29 4.78
C MET A 74 6.60 15.39 3.87
N PRO A 75 7.46 16.04 3.06
CA PRO A 75 7.01 16.92 2.00
C PRO A 75 6.04 16.21 1.06
N TYR A 76 5.01 16.93 0.64
CA TYR A 76 4.07 16.47 -0.37
C TYR A 76 3.55 17.67 -1.16
N SER A 77 3.08 17.41 -2.37
CA SER A 77 2.37 18.40 -3.17
C SER A 77 1.04 17.82 -3.66
N ILE A 78 0.03 18.69 -3.76
CA ILE A 78 -1.32 18.33 -4.19
C ILE A 78 -1.88 19.39 -5.12
N ILE A 79 -2.63 18.95 -6.13
CA ILE A 79 -3.47 19.79 -6.97
C ILE A 79 -4.92 19.45 -6.67
N ARG A 80 -5.72 20.47 -6.36
CA ARG A 80 -7.16 20.38 -6.18
C ARG A 80 -7.86 21.12 -7.30
N LYS A 81 -9.02 20.60 -7.70
CA LYS A 81 -9.91 21.26 -8.65
C LYS A 81 -11.17 21.68 -7.93
N GLU A 82 -11.62 22.90 -8.20
CA GLU A 82 -12.86 23.43 -7.64
C GLU A 82 -14.04 22.50 -7.96
N GLY A 83 -14.89 22.26 -6.97
CA GLY A 83 -16.03 21.35 -7.06
C GLY A 83 -15.71 19.87 -6.93
N GLU A 84 -14.43 19.48 -6.83
CA GLU A 84 -14.04 18.08 -6.62
C GLU A 84 -13.63 17.82 -5.17
N PRO A 85 -14.20 16.81 -4.50
CA PRO A 85 -13.94 16.55 -3.08
C PRO A 85 -12.52 16.03 -2.82
N ASN A 86 -11.91 15.38 -3.81
CA ASN A 86 -10.61 14.73 -3.70
C ASN A 86 -9.55 15.46 -4.54
N PRO A 87 -8.26 15.42 -4.15
CA PRO A 87 -7.16 15.92 -4.98
C PRO A 87 -7.14 15.24 -6.36
N VAL A 88 -6.92 16.03 -7.41
CA VAL A 88 -6.88 15.55 -8.80
C VAL A 88 -5.50 15.04 -9.22
N ALA A 89 -4.45 15.54 -8.58
CA ALA A 89 -3.09 15.03 -8.66
C ALA A 89 -2.36 15.23 -7.33
N PHE A 90 -1.43 14.34 -6.99
CA PHE A 90 -0.61 14.43 -5.79
C PHE A 90 0.69 13.65 -5.93
N GLU A 91 1.68 14.03 -5.14
CA GLU A 91 2.93 13.31 -4.97
C GLU A 91 3.46 13.51 -3.55
N LEU A 92 4.16 12.51 -3.01
CA LEU A 92 4.70 12.50 -1.65
C LEU A 92 6.17 12.14 -1.69
N MET A 93 6.98 12.75 -0.84
CA MET A 93 8.34 12.28 -0.61
C MET A 93 8.33 11.12 0.39
N ASP A 94 9.24 10.17 0.20
CA ASP A 94 9.49 9.12 1.18
C ASP A 94 10.64 9.50 2.15
N PRO A 95 10.82 8.77 3.27
CA PRO A 95 11.84 9.10 4.26
C PRO A 95 13.29 9.08 3.74
N SER A 96 13.54 8.49 2.57
CA SER A 96 14.85 8.45 1.93
C SER A 96 15.07 9.63 0.96
N GLY A 97 14.10 10.54 0.85
CA GLY A 97 14.16 11.70 -0.04
C GLY A 97 13.74 11.41 -1.48
N PHE A 98 13.22 10.21 -1.79
CA PHE A 98 12.73 9.91 -3.12
C PHE A 98 11.29 10.35 -3.30
N LEU A 99 10.96 10.80 -4.51
CA LEU A 99 9.59 11.11 -4.91
C LEU A 99 8.80 9.80 -5.07
N ASN A 100 7.61 9.75 -4.47
CA ASN A 100 6.82 8.55 -4.31
C ASN A 100 5.31 8.86 -4.39
N HIS A 101 4.50 7.83 -4.61
CA HIS A 101 3.03 7.95 -4.64
C HIS A 101 2.52 9.00 -5.66
N HIS A 102 3.25 9.21 -6.75
CA HIS A 102 2.84 10.07 -7.86
C HIS A 102 1.55 9.55 -8.49
N TYR A 103 0.51 10.36 -8.47
CA TYR A 103 -0.78 9.98 -9.04
C TYR A 103 -1.54 11.16 -9.61
N THR A 104 -2.21 10.92 -10.74
CA THR A 104 -3.20 11.82 -11.33
C THR A 104 -4.45 10.99 -11.65
N GLN A 105 -5.62 11.48 -11.21
CA GLN A 105 -6.92 10.89 -11.51
C GLN A 105 -7.13 10.78 -13.02
N LEU A 106 -7.78 9.69 -13.46
CA LEU A 106 -7.83 9.30 -14.87
C LEU A 106 -8.42 10.40 -15.76
N GLU A 107 -9.47 11.07 -15.29
CA GLU A 107 -10.22 12.14 -15.95
C GLU A 107 -9.38 13.43 -16.14
N HIS A 108 -8.27 13.52 -15.41
CA HIS A 108 -7.38 14.69 -15.38
C HIS A 108 -5.98 14.42 -15.94
N ARG A 109 -5.73 13.20 -16.44
CA ARG A 109 -4.45 12.85 -17.09
C ARG A 109 -4.26 13.59 -18.42
N ARG A 110 -3.00 13.65 -18.86
CA ARG A 110 -2.55 14.33 -20.10
C ARG A 110 -2.81 15.85 -20.14
N LYS A 111 -2.99 16.46 -18.96
CA LYS A 111 -3.13 17.91 -18.78
C LYS A 111 -1.89 18.56 -18.12
N GLY A 112 -0.79 17.82 -18.02
CA GLY A 112 0.45 18.30 -17.36
C GLY A 112 0.43 18.29 -15.83
N LEU A 113 -0.66 17.86 -15.19
CA LEU A 113 -0.81 17.92 -13.72
C LEU A 113 0.21 17.07 -12.95
N GLY A 114 0.59 15.91 -13.48
CA GLY A 114 1.65 15.08 -12.89
C GLY A 114 2.98 15.82 -12.84
N ALA A 115 3.42 16.36 -13.98
CA ALA A 115 4.67 17.14 -14.03
C ALA A 115 4.61 18.39 -13.14
N ALA A 116 3.46 19.05 -13.07
CA ALA A 116 3.29 20.22 -12.21
C ALA A 116 3.44 19.90 -10.72
N VAL A 117 2.85 18.79 -10.25
CA VAL A 117 2.96 18.38 -8.84
C VAL A 117 4.36 17.88 -8.48
N GLU A 118 5.03 17.22 -9.42
CA GLU A 118 6.41 16.75 -9.28
C GLU A 118 7.39 17.91 -9.14
N LEU A 119 7.28 18.91 -10.03
CA LEU A 119 8.15 20.09 -10.01
C LEU A 119 7.95 20.92 -8.74
N ASP A 120 6.70 21.10 -8.31
CA ASP A 120 6.39 21.81 -7.07
C ASP A 120 6.99 21.08 -5.85
N LEU A 121 6.80 19.76 -5.77
CA LEU A 121 7.37 18.98 -4.68
C LEU A 121 8.91 19.01 -4.69
N ALA A 122 9.55 18.86 -5.85
CA ALA A 122 11.00 18.93 -5.98
C ALA A 122 11.55 20.29 -5.51
N GLN A 123 10.88 21.39 -5.86
CA GLN A 123 11.27 22.74 -5.41
C GLN A 123 11.08 22.94 -3.91
N ASN A 124 9.98 22.42 -3.35
CA ASN A 124 9.68 22.53 -1.92
C ASN A 124 10.55 21.62 -1.04
N SER A 125 11.17 20.60 -1.62
CA SER A 125 12.00 19.63 -0.88
C SER A 125 13.48 20.02 -0.79
N LEU A 126 13.91 21.06 -1.52
CA LEU A 126 15.28 21.58 -1.52
C LEU A 126 15.47 22.82 -0.62
N ARG A 127 14.42 23.24 0.10
CA ARG A 127 14.43 24.39 1.03
C ARG A 127 14.67 23.93 2.46
#